data_AF-A0A7K4SFT0-F1
#
_entry.id   AF-A0A7K4SFT0-F1
#
_cell.length_a   1.000
_cell.length_b   1.000
_cell.length_c   1.000
_cell.angle_alpha   90.00
_cell.angle_beta   90.00
_cell.angle_gamma   90.00
#
_symmetry.space_group_name_H-M   'P 1'
#
loop_
_entity.id
_entity.type
_entity.pdbx_description
1 polymer ?
#
loop_
_entity_poly.entity_id
_entity_poly.type
_entity_poly.pdbx_seq_one_letter_code
_entity_poly.pdbx_strand_id
1 'polypeptide(L)'
;FLGHKAVYRMGFAMAAFFFLFALLMVCVRSSKDPRAAVQNGFWFFKFLVLVGITVGAFYIPDGAFTSVWFYFGVVGSFLFILIQLVLLIDFAHSWSQVWLRNAGESNAKGWYAALCIVTFIFYAASIAAVVLLYVYYTKPEGCTEGKVLISINLILCLIISAVSILPKIQDAQPHSGLLQASLITLYTIYVTWSALANVPTPTCNPTLLVRNSTGSVMTSQPVTTWWDAPSIVGLIIFILCTLFISVRSSDHPQVNKLMLTEESVAGAGGEAAAAESGLHRAYDNEQDGVSYNYTFFHLCLLLAALYIMMTLTN
;
A
#
# COMPACT_ATOMS: atom_id res chain seq x y z
N PHE A 1 -9.39 -22.05 12.98
CA PHE A 1 -8.05 -22.55 13.37
C PHE A 1 -7.25 -23.14 12.19
N LEU A 2 -7.78 -24.10 11.41
CA LEU A 2 -7.05 -24.61 10.24
C LEU A 2 -6.74 -23.53 9.18
N GLY A 3 -7.70 -22.64 8.91
CA GLY A 3 -7.52 -21.52 7.97
C GLY A 3 -6.37 -20.58 8.33
N HIS A 4 -6.29 -20.13 9.59
CA HIS A 4 -5.18 -19.27 10.05
C HIS A 4 -3.82 -19.95 9.84
N LYS A 5 -3.67 -21.21 10.21
CA LYS A 5 -2.41 -21.95 10.01
C LYS A 5 -2.03 -22.05 8.53
N ALA A 6 -3.00 -22.27 7.64
CA ALA A 6 -2.77 -22.31 6.20
C ALA A 6 -2.28 -20.95 5.67
N VAL A 7 -2.88 -19.84 6.11
CA VAL A 7 -2.46 -18.48 5.72
C VAL A 7 -1.03 -18.19 6.17
N TYR A 8 -0.64 -18.61 7.38
CA TYR A 8 0.74 -18.45 7.86
C TYR A 8 1.77 -19.21 7.00
N ARG A 9 1.44 -20.44 6.59
CA ARG A 9 2.31 -21.26 5.74
C ARG A 9 2.41 -20.70 4.31
N MET A 10 1.30 -20.20 3.76
CA MET A 10 1.29 -19.50 2.47
C MET A 10 2.09 -18.19 2.53
N GLY A 11 1.88 -17.39 3.58
CA GLY A 11 2.63 -16.15 3.82
C GLY A 11 4.13 -16.40 3.97
N PHE A 12 4.51 -17.47 4.68
CA PHE A 12 5.91 -17.92 4.77
C PHE A 12 6.48 -18.29 3.40
N ALA A 13 5.76 -19.05 2.58
CA ALA A 13 6.25 -19.46 1.27
C ALA A 13 6.47 -18.25 0.34
N MET A 14 5.53 -17.31 0.31
CA MET A 14 5.67 -16.05 -0.45
C MET A 14 6.84 -15.20 0.05
N ALA A 15 6.97 -15.05 1.37
CA ALA A 15 8.08 -14.32 1.97
C ALA A 15 9.43 -14.97 1.64
N ALA A 16 9.56 -16.29 1.82
CA ALA A 16 10.78 -17.03 1.50
C ALA A 16 11.14 -16.93 0.01
N PHE A 17 10.16 -16.98 -0.89
CA PHE A 17 10.36 -16.79 -2.32
C PHE A 17 10.93 -15.40 -2.63
N PHE A 18 10.29 -14.32 -2.15
CA PHE A 18 10.79 -12.97 -2.41
C PHE A 18 12.12 -12.68 -1.71
N PHE A 19 12.35 -13.25 -0.53
CA PHE A 19 13.64 -13.14 0.15
C PHE A 19 14.76 -13.84 -0.64
N LEU A 20 14.51 -15.03 -1.18
CA LEU A 20 15.45 -15.73 -2.05
C LEU A 20 15.78 -14.88 -3.29
N PHE A 21 14.76 -14.29 -3.93
CA PHE A 21 14.96 -13.41 -5.08
C PHE A 21 15.68 -12.10 -4.71
N ALA A 22 15.41 -11.53 -3.54
CA ALA A 22 16.15 -10.38 -3.04
C ALA A 22 17.65 -10.71 -2.89
N LEU A 23 18.00 -11.88 -2.34
CA LEU A 23 19.38 -12.35 -2.21
C LEU A 23 20.05 -12.60 -3.57
N LEU A 24 19.34 -13.21 -4.53
CA LEU A 24 19.87 -13.47 -5.87
C LEU A 24 20.14 -12.18 -6.66
N MET A 25 19.34 -11.13 -6.42
CA MET A 25 19.42 -9.86 -7.13
C MET A 25 20.29 -8.79 -6.43
N VAL A 26 21.09 -9.19 -5.43
CA VAL A 26 22.01 -8.26 -4.74
C VAL A 26 23.06 -7.71 -5.71
N CYS A 27 23.18 -6.39 -5.74
CA CYS A 27 24.15 -5.64 -6.54
C CYS A 27 24.09 -5.93 -8.04
N VAL A 28 22.90 -6.21 -8.60
CA VAL A 28 22.68 -6.17 -10.04
C VAL A 28 22.63 -4.71 -10.47
N ARG A 29 23.49 -4.31 -11.42
CA ARG A 29 23.61 -2.90 -11.85
C ARG A 29 23.22 -2.68 -13.31
N SER A 30 23.16 -3.73 -14.12
CA SER A 30 22.86 -3.67 -15.55
C SER A 30 22.12 -4.93 -16.00
N SER A 31 21.28 -4.84 -17.02
CA SER A 31 20.58 -6.00 -17.62
C SER A 31 21.53 -6.98 -18.34
N LYS A 32 22.78 -6.59 -18.56
CA LYS A 32 23.85 -7.46 -19.09
C LYS A 32 24.30 -8.52 -18.08
N ASP A 33 24.00 -8.36 -16.79
CA ASP A 33 24.27 -9.39 -15.79
C ASP A 33 23.40 -10.63 -16.08
N PRO A 34 23.96 -11.87 -16.04
CA PRO A 34 23.16 -13.08 -16.27
C PRO A 34 22.03 -13.26 -15.25
N ARG A 35 22.14 -12.60 -14.10
CA ARG A 35 21.10 -12.55 -13.05
C ARG A 35 19.88 -11.76 -13.50
N ALA A 36 20.04 -10.73 -14.33
CA ALA A 36 18.92 -9.99 -14.90
C ALA A 36 18.09 -10.85 -15.86
N ALA A 37 18.71 -11.80 -16.56
CA ALA A 37 17.97 -12.80 -17.35
C ALA A 37 17.06 -13.69 -16.48
N VAL A 38 17.49 -14.00 -15.25
CA VAL A 38 16.65 -14.70 -14.26
C VAL A 38 15.53 -13.79 -13.76
N GLN A 39 15.77 -12.49 -13.56
CA GLN A 39 14.75 -11.51 -13.15
C GLN A 39 13.68 -11.30 -14.22
N ASN A 40 14.08 -11.10 -15.48
CA ASN A 40 13.17 -10.75 -16.57
C ASN A 40 12.61 -11.98 -17.32
N GLY A 41 13.23 -13.15 -17.14
CA GLY A 41 12.87 -14.41 -17.80
C GLY A 41 12.48 -15.56 -16.85
N PHE A 42 12.56 -16.78 -17.37
CA PHE A 42 12.38 -18.05 -16.63
C PHE A 42 11.11 -18.17 -15.75
N TRP A 43 9.98 -17.58 -16.19
CA TRP A 43 8.71 -17.59 -15.46
C TRP A 43 8.23 -18.98 -15.03
N PHE A 44 8.34 -19.99 -15.92
CA PHE A 44 7.97 -21.37 -15.59
C PHE A 44 8.73 -21.91 -14.36
N PHE A 45 10.05 -21.72 -14.32
CA PHE A 45 10.87 -22.19 -13.20
C PHE A 45 10.61 -21.38 -11.92
N LYS A 46 10.31 -20.08 -12.02
CA LYS A 46 9.89 -19.27 -10.87
C LYS A 46 8.63 -19.82 -10.22
N PHE A 47 7.60 -20.11 -11.02
CA PHE A 47 6.37 -20.71 -10.52
C PHE A 47 6.63 -22.10 -9.91
N LEU A 48 7.49 -22.91 -10.51
CA LEU A 48 7.85 -24.21 -9.97
C LEU A 48 8.54 -24.09 -8.60
N VAL A 49 9.50 -23.16 -8.45
CA VAL A 49 10.16 -22.88 -7.17
C VAL A 49 9.15 -22.40 -6.13
N LEU A 50 8.24 -21.48 -6.50
CA LEU A 50 7.20 -21.00 -5.59
C LEU A 50 6.28 -22.13 -5.12
N VAL A 51 5.82 -23.00 -6.02
CA VAL A 51 5.00 -24.17 -5.68
C VAL A 51 5.79 -25.14 -4.79
N GLY A 52 7.06 -25.38 -5.09
CA GLY A 52 7.93 -26.24 -4.29
C GLY A 52 8.10 -25.73 -2.86
N ILE A 53 8.41 -24.44 -2.68
CA ILE A 53 8.49 -23.80 -1.36
C ILE A 53 7.13 -23.87 -0.64
N THR A 54 6.03 -23.64 -1.37
CA THR A 54 4.67 -23.72 -0.80
C THR A 54 4.37 -25.11 -0.27
N VAL A 55 4.57 -26.16 -1.08
CA VAL A 55 4.38 -27.55 -0.65
C VAL A 55 5.27 -27.86 0.57
N GLY A 56 6.54 -27.46 0.54
CA GLY A 56 7.47 -27.61 1.66
C GLY A 56 6.97 -26.91 2.94
N ALA A 57 6.41 -25.71 2.84
CA ALA A 57 5.86 -24.96 3.97
C ALA A 57 4.67 -25.69 4.63
N PHE A 58 3.90 -26.48 3.87
CA PHE A 58 2.80 -27.28 4.43
C PHE A 58 3.27 -28.51 5.23
N TYR A 59 4.49 -28.99 5.00
CA TYR A 59 5.08 -30.08 5.79
C TYR A 59 5.70 -29.63 7.11
N ILE A 60 5.77 -28.32 7.38
CA ILE A 60 6.27 -27.80 8.66
C ILE A 60 5.30 -28.24 9.78
N PRO A 61 5.78 -28.99 10.79
CA PRO A 61 4.92 -29.50 11.86
C PRO A 61 4.39 -28.35 12.72
N ASP A 62 3.21 -28.57 13.29
CA ASP A 62 2.61 -27.62 14.21
C ASP A 62 3.44 -27.56 15.51
N GLY A 63 3.77 -26.34 15.94
CA GLY A 63 4.62 -26.09 17.10
C GLY A 63 4.90 -24.59 17.25
N ALA A 64 6.12 -24.24 17.64
CA ALA A 64 6.54 -22.84 17.83
C ALA A 64 6.52 -21.99 16.53
N PHE A 65 6.40 -22.62 15.35
CA PHE A 65 6.46 -21.94 14.06
C PHE A 65 5.46 -20.79 13.94
N THR A 66 4.17 -21.01 14.24
CA THR A 66 3.14 -19.96 14.10
C THR A 66 3.40 -18.77 15.02
N SER A 67 3.82 -19.02 16.26
CA SER A 67 4.13 -17.94 17.22
C SER A 67 5.37 -17.14 16.81
N VAL A 68 6.45 -17.80 16.38
CA VAL A 68 7.64 -17.10 15.90
C VAL A 68 7.31 -16.31 14.63
N TRP A 69 6.60 -16.93 13.69
CA TRP A 69 6.23 -16.31 12.42
C TRP A 69 5.26 -15.13 12.60
N PHE A 70 4.41 -15.16 13.63
CA PHE A 70 3.57 -14.02 14.02
C PHE A 70 4.42 -12.77 14.30
N TYR A 71 5.51 -12.89 15.07
CA TYR A 71 6.36 -11.74 15.37
C TYR A 71 7.06 -11.19 14.12
N PHE A 72 7.56 -12.06 13.24
CA PHE A 72 8.08 -11.64 11.93
C PHE A 72 7.00 -10.95 11.09
N GLY A 73 5.77 -11.47 11.10
CA GLY A 73 4.61 -10.88 10.44
C GLY A 73 4.25 -9.49 10.98
N VAL A 74 4.25 -9.29 12.29
CA VAL A 74 3.96 -7.98 12.93
C VAL A 74 5.02 -6.95 12.55
N VAL A 75 6.31 -7.30 12.64
CA VAL A 75 7.42 -6.41 12.27
C VAL A 75 7.37 -6.10 10.77
N GLY A 76 7.15 -7.10 9.93
CA GLY A 76 7.04 -6.93 8.48
C GLY A 76 5.85 -6.05 8.09
N SER A 77 4.69 -6.24 8.73
CA SER A 77 3.49 -5.42 8.54
C SER A 77 3.74 -3.96 8.91
N PHE A 78 4.40 -3.71 10.04
CA PHE A 78 4.74 -2.36 10.47
C PHE A 78 5.63 -1.65 9.43
N LEU A 79 6.69 -2.31 8.97
CA LEU A 79 7.57 -1.76 7.93
C LEU A 79 6.81 -1.55 6.61
N PHE A 80 5.93 -2.48 6.24
CA PHE A 80 5.12 -2.33 5.03
C PHE A 80 4.12 -1.18 5.13
N ILE A 81 3.51 -0.92 6.30
CA ILE A 81 2.63 0.24 6.50
C ILE A 81 3.41 1.55 6.28
N LEU A 82 4.67 1.64 6.70
CA LEU A 82 5.52 2.81 6.41
C LEU A 82 5.78 2.95 4.91
N ILE A 83 6.10 1.86 4.22
CA ILE A 83 6.28 1.87 2.76
C ILE A 83 4.96 2.26 2.06
N GLN A 84 3.84 1.69 2.50
CA GLN A 84 2.49 1.99 2.01
C GLN A 84 2.15 3.47 2.17
N LEU A 85 2.49 4.09 3.29
CA LEU A 85 2.33 5.52 3.51
C LEU A 85 3.16 6.34 2.50
N VAL A 86 4.44 6.00 2.30
CA VAL A 86 5.31 6.67 1.32
C VAL A 86 4.74 6.56 -0.09
N LEU A 87 4.22 5.39 -0.46
CA LEU A 87 3.60 5.15 -1.77
C LEU A 87 2.31 5.95 -1.96
N LEU A 88 1.49 6.08 -0.92
CA LEU A 88 0.29 6.92 -0.97
C LEU A 88 0.64 8.40 -1.11
N ILE A 89 1.70 8.87 -0.44
CA ILE A 89 2.21 10.25 -0.59
C ILE A 89 2.67 10.48 -2.03
N ASP A 90 3.51 9.58 -2.55
CA ASP A 90 4.02 9.65 -3.92
C ASP A 90 2.88 9.62 -4.94
N PHE A 91 1.92 8.70 -4.80
CA PHE A 91 0.71 8.65 -5.60
C PHE A 91 -0.06 9.98 -5.57
N ALA A 92 -0.25 10.58 -4.38
CA ALA A 92 -0.96 11.84 -4.25
C ALA A 92 -0.24 13.00 -4.95
N HIS A 93 1.10 13.04 -4.87
CA HIS A 93 1.91 14.01 -5.59
C HIS A 93 1.84 13.82 -7.10
N SER A 94 2.02 12.59 -7.59
CA SER A 94 1.89 12.27 -9.02
C SER A 94 0.52 12.63 -9.56
N TRP A 95 -0.56 12.31 -8.83
CA TRP A 95 -1.93 12.71 -9.21
C TRP A 95 -2.04 14.23 -9.29
N SER A 96 -1.64 14.96 -8.24
CA SER A 96 -1.72 16.41 -8.23
C SER A 96 -0.95 17.05 -9.39
N GLN A 97 0.26 16.56 -9.68
CA GLN A 97 1.09 17.06 -10.78
C GLN A 97 0.44 16.83 -12.14
N VAL A 98 -0.10 15.63 -12.41
CA VAL A 98 -0.78 15.32 -13.68
C VAL A 98 -1.97 16.24 -13.90
N TRP A 99 -2.79 16.47 -12.87
CA TRP A 99 -3.96 17.34 -13.00
C TRP A 99 -3.58 18.82 -13.15
N LEU A 100 -2.55 19.28 -12.43
CA LEU A 100 -2.03 20.65 -12.57
C LEU A 100 -1.41 20.89 -13.95
N ARG A 101 -0.68 19.93 -14.51
CA ARG A 101 -0.16 20.02 -15.89
C ARG A 101 -1.30 20.12 -16.89
N ASN A 102 -2.30 19.24 -16.78
CA ASN A 102 -3.47 19.29 -17.65
C ASN A 102 -4.26 20.60 -17.51
N ALA A 103 -4.25 21.22 -16.33
CA ALA A 103 -4.84 22.54 -16.12
C ALA A 103 -4.10 23.64 -16.90
N GLY A 104 -2.77 23.53 -17.05
CA GLY A 104 -1.96 24.46 -17.84
C GLY A 104 -2.13 24.27 -19.37
N GLU A 105 -2.32 23.03 -19.82
CA GLU A 105 -2.44 22.70 -21.25
C GLU A 105 -3.89 22.76 -21.79
N SER A 106 -4.89 22.60 -20.93
CA SER A 106 -6.30 22.50 -21.31
C SER A 106 -7.20 23.49 -20.52
N ASN A 107 -8.46 23.13 -20.26
CA ASN A 107 -9.38 23.99 -19.51
C ASN A 107 -8.97 24.10 -18.03
N ALA A 108 -8.16 25.10 -17.71
CA ALA A 108 -7.66 25.38 -16.37
C ALA A 108 -8.76 25.36 -15.30
N LYS A 109 -9.89 26.05 -15.53
CA LYS A 109 -10.97 26.18 -14.54
C LYS A 109 -11.59 24.82 -14.20
N GLY A 110 -11.74 23.93 -15.17
CA GLY A 110 -12.30 22.59 -14.97
C GLY A 110 -11.41 21.71 -14.09
N TRP A 111 -10.10 21.69 -14.36
CA TRP A 111 -9.16 20.87 -13.59
C TRP A 111 -8.95 21.39 -12.16
N TYR A 112 -8.85 22.71 -11.97
CA TYR A 112 -8.81 23.28 -10.62
C TYR A 112 -10.10 23.01 -9.83
N ALA A 113 -11.27 23.09 -10.48
CA ALA A 113 -12.53 22.71 -9.84
C ALA A 113 -12.55 21.24 -9.45
N ALA A 114 -12.07 20.34 -10.32
CA ALA A 114 -11.96 18.91 -10.01
C ALA A 114 -11.02 18.65 -8.82
N LEU A 115 -9.85 19.29 -8.77
CA LEU A 115 -8.92 19.20 -7.63
C LEU A 115 -9.60 19.62 -6.32
N CYS A 116 -10.32 20.74 -6.32
CA CYS A 116 -11.04 21.23 -5.16
C CYS A 116 -12.15 20.26 -4.71
N ILE A 117 -12.92 19.70 -5.66
CA ILE A 117 -14.01 18.76 -5.36
C ILE A 117 -13.45 17.49 -4.73
N VAL A 118 -12.41 16.88 -5.30
CA VAL A 118 -11.81 15.64 -4.76
C VAL A 118 -11.24 15.90 -3.36
N THR A 119 -10.54 17.01 -3.17
CA THR A 119 -9.99 17.40 -1.87
C THR A 119 -11.10 17.58 -0.83
N PHE A 120 -12.20 18.24 -1.20
CA PHE A 120 -13.36 18.42 -0.32
C PHE A 120 -13.99 17.07 0.06
N ILE A 121 -14.16 16.16 -0.90
CA ILE A 121 -14.71 14.81 -0.65
C ILE A 121 -13.84 14.05 0.35
N PHE A 122 -12.51 14.07 0.21
CA PHE A 122 -11.61 13.38 1.14
C PHE A 122 -11.66 13.94 2.56
N TYR A 123 -11.72 15.26 2.74
CA TYR A 123 -11.91 15.84 4.07
C TYR A 123 -13.29 15.57 4.64
N ALA A 124 -14.34 15.69 3.84
CA ALA A 124 -15.71 15.38 4.27
C ALA A 124 -15.82 13.92 4.74
N ALA A 125 -15.24 12.98 3.98
CA ALA A 125 -15.17 11.57 4.35
C ALA A 125 -14.35 11.36 5.64
N SER A 126 -13.22 12.06 5.79
CA SER A 126 -12.38 11.97 6.99
C SER A 126 -13.12 12.47 8.24
N ILE A 127 -13.82 13.61 8.14
CA ILE A 127 -14.61 14.17 9.25
C ILE A 127 -15.75 13.24 9.60
N ALA A 128 -16.49 12.73 8.61
CA ALA A 128 -17.56 11.77 8.83
C ALA A 128 -17.03 10.50 9.53
N ALA A 129 -15.91 9.95 9.06
CA ALA A 129 -15.27 8.79 9.68
C ALA A 129 -14.85 9.06 11.14
N VAL A 130 -14.26 10.23 11.44
CA VAL A 130 -13.92 10.63 12.82
C VAL A 130 -15.16 10.70 13.71
N VAL A 131 -16.25 11.30 13.23
CA VAL A 131 -17.52 11.36 13.97
C VAL A 131 -18.04 9.96 14.27
N LEU A 132 -18.03 9.06 13.27
CA LEU A 132 -18.44 7.67 13.47
C LEU A 132 -17.53 6.94 14.47
N LEU A 133 -16.21 7.17 14.44
CA LEU A 133 -15.28 6.59 15.39
C LEU A 133 -15.58 7.05 16.83
N TYR A 134 -15.87 8.34 17.05
CA TYR A 134 -16.30 8.82 18.36
C TYR A 134 -17.61 8.18 18.81
N VAL A 135 -18.62 8.10 17.93
CA VAL A 135 -19.94 7.54 18.29
C VAL A 135 -19.85 6.05 18.63
N TYR A 136 -19.11 5.27 17.86
CA TYR A 136 -19.11 3.80 17.98
C TYR A 136 -18.02 3.25 18.91
N TYR A 137 -16.83 3.83 18.92
CA TYR A 137 -15.69 3.30 19.68
C TYR A 137 -15.43 4.07 20.98
N THR A 138 -16.15 5.17 21.23
CA THR A 138 -15.98 5.95 22.45
C THR A 138 -17.29 6.04 23.24
N LYS A 139 -17.45 5.15 24.22
CA LYS A 139 -18.53 5.27 25.20
C LYS A 139 -18.13 6.23 26.33
N PRO A 140 -19.11 6.90 26.97
CA PRO A 140 -18.85 7.84 28.05
C PRO A 140 -18.07 7.21 29.21
N GLU A 141 -18.31 5.93 29.53
CA GLU A 141 -17.64 5.22 30.63
C GLU A 141 -16.67 4.14 30.12
N GLY A 142 -15.39 4.22 30.53
CA GLY A 142 -14.40 3.14 30.38
C GLY A 142 -13.55 3.10 29.10
N CYS A 143 -13.90 3.82 28.04
CA CYS A 143 -13.19 3.76 26.74
C CYS A 143 -12.27 4.96 26.48
N THR A 144 -11.44 5.34 27.47
CA THR A 144 -10.58 6.54 27.39
C THR A 144 -9.45 6.41 26.38
N GLU A 145 -8.87 5.21 26.23
CA GLU A 145 -7.74 4.96 25.32
C GLU A 145 -8.11 5.28 23.86
N GLY A 146 -9.27 4.79 23.41
CA GLY A 146 -9.77 5.07 22.07
C GLY A 146 -10.02 6.56 21.83
N LYS A 147 -10.58 7.27 22.83
CA LYS A 147 -10.78 8.74 22.76
C LYS A 147 -9.47 9.48 22.58
N VAL A 148 -8.45 9.12 23.37
CA VAL A 148 -7.13 9.75 23.31
C VAL A 148 -6.47 9.49 21.96
N LEU A 149 -6.53 8.26 21.45
CA LEU A 149 -5.95 7.89 20.16
C LEU A 149 -6.59 8.64 18.99
N ILE A 150 -7.93 8.72 18.95
CA ILE A 150 -8.65 9.47 17.91
C ILE A 150 -8.30 10.97 18.01
N SER A 151 -8.28 11.53 19.22
CA SER A 151 -7.99 12.95 19.44
C SER A 151 -6.59 13.34 18.97
N ILE A 152 -5.57 12.55 19.32
CA ILE A 152 -4.18 12.83 18.92
C ILE A 152 -4.03 12.76 17.40
N ASN A 153 -4.56 11.72 16.76
CA ASN A 153 -4.48 11.59 15.31
C ASN A 153 -5.22 12.72 14.58
N LEU A 154 -6.39 13.14 15.09
CA LEU A 154 -7.12 14.28 14.54
C LEU A 154 -6.30 15.57 14.63
N ILE A 155 -5.69 15.85 15.77
CA ILE A 155 -4.85 17.04 15.97
C ILE A 155 -3.66 17.01 15.00
N LEU A 156 -2.97 15.87 14.87
CA LEU A 156 -1.85 15.71 13.94
C LEU A 156 -2.28 15.93 12.48
N CYS A 157 -3.44 15.41 12.08
CA CYS A 157 -4.00 15.63 10.74
C CYS A 157 -4.31 17.11 10.47
N LEU A 158 -4.86 17.83 11.46
CA LEU A 158 -5.09 19.27 11.36
C LEU A 158 -3.78 20.07 11.23
N ILE A 159 -2.75 19.70 12.00
CA ILE A 159 -1.41 20.32 11.91
C ILE A 159 -0.83 20.10 10.52
N ILE A 160 -0.82 18.87 10.01
CA ILE A 160 -0.29 18.55 8.67
C ILE A 160 -1.06 19.31 7.57
N SER A 161 -2.38 19.39 7.70
CA SER A 161 -3.22 20.14 6.76
C SER A 161 -2.87 21.63 6.76
N ALA A 162 -2.70 22.24 7.94
CA ALA A 162 -2.27 23.64 8.06
C ALA A 162 -0.86 23.86 7.49
N VAL A 163 0.08 22.98 7.81
CA VAL A 163 1.46 23.01 7.31
C VAL A 163 1.49 22.91 5.77
N SER A 164 0.64 22.09 5.15
CA SER A 164 0.59 21.93 3.69
C SER A 164 0.22 23.19 2.90
N ILE A 165 -0.45 24.16 3.55
CA ILE A 165 -0.87 25.43 2.92
C ILE A 165 0.04 26.62 3.29
N LEU A 166 1.07 26.42 4.10
CA LEU A 166 1.97 27.50 4.49
C LEU A 166 2.75 27.99 3.25
N PRO A 167 2.81 29.31 3.00
CA PRO A 167 3.46 29.86 1.81
C PRO A 167 4.93 29.45 1.72
N LYS A 168 5.67 29.43 2.85
CA LYS A 168 7.07 28.98 2.88
C LYS A 168 7.29 27.54 2.39
N ILE A 169 6.28 26.67 2.54
CA ILE A 169 6.37 25.27 2.09
C ILE A 169 5.99 25.16 0.63
N GLN A 170 5.01 25.94 0.17
CA GLN A 170 4.66 26.04 -1.24
C GLN A 170 5.78 26.68 -2.07
N ASP A 171 6.51 27.65 -1.51
CA ASP A 171 7.69 28.26 -2.16
C ASP A 171 8.82 27.23 -2.34
N ALA A 172 9.02 26.34 -1.35
CA ALA A 172 10.02 25.28 -1.41
C ALA A 172 9.58 24.09 -2.27
N GLN A 173 8.28 23.81 -2.33
CA GLN A 173 7.71 22.73 -3.13
C GLN A 173 6.34 23.15 -3.70
N PRO A 174 6.29 23.75 -4.91
CA PRO A 174 5.07 24.34 -5.49
C PRO A 174 4.00 23.31 -5.86
N HIS A 175 4.37 22.03 -5.92
CA HIS A 175 3.44 20.92 -6.14
C HIS A 175 2.84 20.36 -4.85
N SER A 176 3.27 20.84 -3.67
CA SER A 176 2.63 20.48 -2.40
C SER A 176 1.31 21.22 -2.27
N GLY A 177 0.23 20.47 -2.08
CA GLY A 177 -1.11 21.00 -2.04
C GLY A 177 -2.00 20.33 -1.01
N LEU A 178 -3.25 20.79 -0.99
CA LEU A 178 -4.26 20.35 -0.04
C LEU A 178 -4.77 18.93 -0.36
N LEU A 179 -4.68 18.51 -1.63
CA LEU A 179 -5.08 17.16 -2.07
C LEU A 179 -4.27 16.09 -1.36
N GLN A 180 -2.94 16.24 -1.30
CA GLN A 180 -2.06 15.29 -0.63
C GLN A 180 -2.39 15.19 0.86
N ALA A 181 -2.52 16.34 1.55
CA ALA A 181 -2.86 16.37 2.96
C ALA A 181 -4.23 15.71 3.25
N SER A 182 -5.22 15.91 2.38
CA SER A 182 -6.56 15.31 2.52
C SER A 182 -6.55 13.78 2.37
N LEU A 183 -5.80 13.24 1.41
CA LEU A 183 -5.68 11.80 1.20
C LEU A 183 -4.95 11.13 2.38
N ILE A 184 -3.85 11.74 2.86
CA ILE A 184 -3.08 11.22 4.00
C ILE A 184 -3.88 11.30 5.29
N THR A 185 -4.69 12.36 5.47
CA THR A 185 -5.64 12.45 6.58
C THR A 185 -6.63 11.27 6.54
N LEU A 186 -7.24 11.01 5.38
CA LEU A 186 -8.19 9.89 5.23
C LEU A 186 -7.54 8.54 5.54
N TYR A 187 -6.31 8.32 5.04
CA TYR A 187 -5.55 7.10 5.34
C TYR A 187 -5.21 6.97 6.83
N THR A 188 -4.83 8.06 7.49
CA THR A 188 -4.51 8.06 8.93
C THR A 188 -5.74 7.72 9.77
N ILE A 189 -6.92 8.24 9.39
CA ILE A 189 -8.19 7.88 10.03
C ILE A 189 -8.53 6.40 9.78
N TYR A 190 -8.28 5.88 8.59
CA TYR A 190 -8.43 4.44 8.29
C TYR A 190 -7.51 3.56 9.16
N VAL A 191 -6.22 3.90 9.29
CA VAL A 191 -5.28 3.14 10.14
C VAL A 191 -5.72 3.22 11.61
N THR A 192 -6.20 4.38 12.05
CA THR A 192 -6.77 4.56 13.40
C THR A 192 -7.99 3.66 13.62
N TRP A 193 -8.91 3.61 12.65
CA TRP A 193 -10.07 2.73 12.69
C TRP A 193 -9.66 1.25 12.74
N SER A 194 -8.70 0.84 11.91
CA SER A 194 -8.17 -0.53 11.90
C SER A 194 -7.56 -0.92 13.25
N ALA A 195 -6.83 -0.01 13.91
CA ALA A 195 -6.31 -0.24 15.25
C ALA A 195 -7.44 -0.41 16.30
N LEU A 196 -8.45 0.47 16.28
CA LEU A 196 -9.57 0.42 17.21
C LEU A 196 -10.44 -0.84 17.05
N ALA A 197 -10.60 -1.32 15.81
CA ALA A 197 -11.35 -2.55 15.51
C ALA A 197 -10.73 -3.81 16.14
N ASN A 198 -9.47 -3.74 16.58
CA ASN A 198 -8.73 -4.84 17.21
C ASN A 198 -8.59 -4.71 18.72
N VAL A 199 -9.24 -3.70 19.34
CA VAL A 199 -9.27 -3.56 20.80
C VAL A 199 -10.11 -4.71 21.40
N PRO A 200 -9.57 -5.52 22.33
CA PRO A 200 -10.21 -6.75 22.81
C PRO A 200 -11.33 -6.53 23.84
N THR A 201 -11.85 -5.31 23.99
CA THR A 201 -12.89 -4.98 24.98
C THR A 201 -14.26 -4.82 24.30
N PRO A 202 -15.22 -5.75 24.54
CA PRO A 202 -16.50 -5.75 23.84
C PRO A 202 -17.39 -4.54 24.19
N THR A 203 -17.14 -3.89 25.33
CA THR A 203 -17.82 -2.67 25.75
C THR A 203 -17.47 -1.48 24.86
N CYS A 204 -16.19 -1.39 24.44
CA CYS A 204 -15.64 -0.31 23.63
C CYS A 204 -15.54 -0.63 22.14
N ASN A 205 -15.65 -1.92 21.78
CA ASN A 205 -15.53 -2.37 20.41
C ASN A 205 -16.83 -3.07 19.95
N PRO A 206 -17.69 -2.38 19.19
CA PRO A 206 -18.95 -2.95 18.73
C PRO A 206 -18.76 -4.08 17.71
N THR A 207 -17.61 -4.18 17.03
CA THR A 207 -17.36 -5.26 16.06
C THR A 207 -17.21 -6.62 16.73
N LEU A 208 -16.75 -6.65 17.99
CA LEU A 208 -16.61 -7.89 18.77
C LEU A 208 -17.94 -8.44 19.28
N LEU A 209 -18.93 -7.58 19.54
CA LEU A 209 -20.25 -8.01 20.00
C LEU A 209 -20.97 -8.84 18.93
N VAL A 210 -20.82 -8.46 17.66
CA VAL A 210 -21.36 -9.20 16.52
C VAL A 210 -20.67 -10.56 16.35
N ARG A 211 -19.34 -10.62 16.55
CA ARG A 211 -18.53 -11.86 16.46
C ARG A 211 -18.91 -12.91 17.51
N ASN A 212 -19.38 -12.51 18.69
CA ASN A 212 -19.82 -13.44 19.74
C ASN A 212 -21.29 -13.86 19.59
N SER A 213 -22.10 -13.05 18.92
CA SER A 213 -23.54 -13.30 18.70
C SER A 213 -23.79 -14.45 17.72
N THR A 214 -22.83 -14.79 16.86
CA THR A 214 -22.90 -15.96 15.97
C THR A 214 -22.79 -17.30 16.69
N GLY A 215 -22.49 -17.31 18.00
CA GLY A 215 -22.46 -18.51 18.84
C GLY A 215 -23.70 -18.72 19.73
N SER A 216 -24.62 -17.77 19.80
CA SER A 216 -25.82 -17.86 20.64
C SER A 216 -27.00 -17.18 19.97
N VAL A 217 -27.91 -17.99 19.43
CA VAL A 217 -29.25 -17.55 19.03
C VAL A 217 -29.93 -16.97 20.26
N MET A 218 -30.01 -15.64 20.38
CA MET A 218 -31.13 -14.94 21.01
C MET A 218 -31.03 -13.43 20.79
N THR A 219 -32.17 -12.86 20.40
CA THR A 219 -32.53 -11.45 20.19
C THR A 219 -32.23 -10.81 18.83
N SER A 220 -33.33 -10.35 18.23
CA SER A 220 -33.52 -9.68 16.95
C SER A 220 -32.81 -8.33 16.86
N GLN A 221 -31.56 -8.35 16.42
CA GLN A 221 -30.88 -7.17 15.87
C GLN A 221 -30.41 -7.55 14.46
N PRO A 222 -30.59 -6.68 13.45
CA PRO A 222 -30.11 -6.97 12.11
C PRO A 222 -28.60 -7.08 12.17
N VAL A 223 -28.09 -8.31 12.04
CA VAL A 223 -26.65 -8.59 12.02
C VAL A 223 -26.10 -7.92 10.78
N THR A 224 -25.52 -6.73 10.92
CA THR A 224 -25.05 -5.97 9.77
C THR A 224 -23.80 -6.63 9.21
N THR A 225 -23.81 -6.91 7.92
CA THR A 225 -22.92 -7.77 7.13
C THR A 225 -21.47 -7.26 6.97
N TRP A 226 -21.05 -6.21 7.69
CA TRP A 226 -19.78 -5.48 7.47
C TRP A 226 -18.73 -5.64 8.57
N TRP A 227 -18.79 -6.73 9.33
CA TRP A 227 -17.84 -7.10 10.39
C TRP A 227 -16.34 -7.14 9.98
N ASP A 228 -16.01 -7.41 8.72
CA ASP A 228 -14.64 -7.42 8.19
C ASP A 228 -14.25 -6.13 7.42
N ALA A 229 -15.04 -5.05 7.53
CA ALA A 229 -14.86 -3.85 6.72
C ALA A 229 -13.44 -3.22 6.81
N PRO A 230 -12.76 -3.14 7.97
CA PRO A 230 -11.38 -2.65 8.02
C PRO A 230 -10.42 -3.50 7.18
N SER A 231 -10.54 -4.83 7.25
CA SER A 231 -9.70 -5.77 6.48
C SER A 231 -9.97 -5.68 4.98
N ILE A 232 -11.23 -5.49 4.57
CA ILE A 232 -11.62 -5.30 3.15
C ILE A 232 -11.03 -4.00 2.61
N VAL A 233 -11.18 -2.89 3.32
CA VAL A 233 -10.60 -1.60 2.93
C VAL A 233 -9.07 -1.71 2.87
N GLY A 234 -8.45 -2.37 3.85
CA GLY A 234 -7.03 -2.64 3.87
C GLY A 234 -6.53 -3.47 2.69
N LEU A 235 -7.30 -4.46 2.24
CA LEU A 235 -7.00 -5.25 1.06
C LEU A 235 -7.05 -4.39 -0.22
N ILE A 236 -8.05 -3.51 -0.35
CA ILE A 236 -8.15 -2.60 -1.49
C ILE A 236 -6.94 -1.67 -1.54
N ILE A 237 -6.59 -1.04 -0.41
CA ILE A 237 -5.41 -0.16 -0.32
C ILE A 237 -4.13 -0.95 -0.64
N PHE A 238 -4.00 -2.17 -0.11
CA PHE A 238 -2.88 -3.06 -0.38
C PHE A 238 -2.72 -3.37 -1.87
N ILE A 239 -3.82 -3.73 -2.55
CA ILE A 239 -3.81 -4.01 -3.99
C ILE A 239 -3.41 -2.76 -4.77
N LEU A 240 -4.03 -1.61 -4.48
CA LEU A 240 -3.72 -0.35 -5.16
C LEU A 240 -2.24 0.05 -4.97
N CYS A 241 -1.70 -0.07 -3.76
CA CYS A 241 -0.30 0.25 -3.49
C CYS A 241 0.65 -0.74 -4.16
N THR A 242 0.35 -2.03 -4.14
CA THR A 242 1.18 -3.06 -4.79
C THR A 242 1.19 -2.89 -6.31
N LEU A 243 0.03 -2.55 -6.90
CA LEU A 243 -0.06 -2.17 -8.30
C LEU A 243 0.75 -0.91 -8.58
N PHE A 244 0.63 0.12 -7.73
CA PHE A 244 1.39 1.36 -7.90
C PHE A 244 2.90 1.14 -7.84
N ILE A 245 3.42 0.32 -6.91
CA ILE A 245 4.84 -0.08 -6.89
C ILE A 245 5.22 -0.77 -8.19
N SER A 246 4.37 -1.68 -8.69
CA SER A 246 4.65 -2.44 -9.91
C SER A 246 4.68 -1.54 -11.15
N VAL A 247 3.77 -0.57 -11.23
CA VAL A 247 3.71 0.44 -12.29
C VAL A 247 4.94 1.36 -12.20
N ARG A 248 5.31 1.83 -11.00
CA ARG A 248 6.50 2.65 -10.78
C ARG A 248 7.81 1.92 -11.07
N SER A 249 7.85 0.61 -10.84
CA SER A 249 9.00 -0.24 -11.14
C SER A 249 8.96 -0.79 -12.57
N SER A 250 7.96 -0.40 -13.38
CA SER A 250 7.85 -0.83 -14.77
C SER A 250 8.41 0.24 -15.71
N ASP A 251 9.33 -0.18 -16.57
CA ASP A 251 9.99 0.70 -17.54
C ASP A 251 9.23 0.86 -18.86
N HIS A 252 7.91 0.68 -18.84
CA HIS A 252 7.13 0.79 -20.06
C HIS A 252 7.00 2.28 -20.44
N PRO A 253 7.35 2.72 -21.67
CA PRO A 253 7.35 4.14 -22.04
C PRO A 253 5.97 4.81 -21.89
N GLN A 254 4.89 4.08 -22.13
CA GLN A 254 3.52 4.56 -21.87
C GLN A 254 3.22 4.77 -20.37
N VAL A 255 3.83 3.98 -19.48
CA VAL A 255 3.69 4.10 -18.03
C VAL A 255 4.57 5.24 -17.51
N ASN A 256 5.81 5.37 -17.99
CA ASN A 256 6.68 6.49 -17.65
C ASN A 256 6.11 7.84 -18.08
N LYS A 257 5.47 7.89 -19.26
CA LYS A 257 4.72 9.07 -19.72
C LYS A 257 3.52 9.42 -18.82
N LEU A 258 2.92 8.41 -18.19
CA LEU A 258 1.78 8.56 -17.28
C LEU A 258 2.21 8.90 -15.85
N MET A 259 3.41 8.46 -15.44
CA MET A 259 4.02 8.70 -14.13
C MET A 259 4.98 9.90 -14.10
N LEU A 260 5.24 10.54 -15.24
CA LEU A 260 6.11 11.72 -15.36
C LEU A 260 7.57 11.49 -14.93
N THR A 261 8.06 10.27 -15.08
CA THR A 261 9.47 9.93 -14.77
C THR A 261 10.47 10.44 -15.81
N GLU A 262 10.03 11.02 -16.93
CA GLU A 262 10.90 11.47 -18.03
C GLU A 262 11.57 12.84 -17.84
N GLU A 263 11.34 13.60 -16.75
CA GLU A 263 11.89 14.95 -16.64
C GLU A 263 13.30 15.07 -16.02
N SER A 264 14.09 13.99 -16.01
CA SER A 264 15.52 14.11 -15.73
C SER A 264 16.36 13.10 -16.51
N VAL A 265 17.30 13.65 -17.29
CA VAL A 265 18.40 12.99 -18.03
C VAL A 265 18.08 12.54 -19.47
N ALA A 266 17.96 13.50 -20.40
CA ALA A 266 18.47 13.36 -21.77
C ALA A 266 18.45 14.70 -22.54
N GLY A 267 19.21 15.68 -22.05
CA GLY A 267 19.77 16.71 -22.92
C GLY A 267 21.09 16.23 -23.51
N ALA A 268 21.04 15.43 -24.58
CA ALA A 268 22.15 15.21 -25.51
C ALA A 268 21.60 14.49 -26.75
N GLY A 269 21.83 15.07 -27.93
CA GLY A 269 21.16 14.72 -29.18
C GLY A 269 21.52 13.35 -29.77
N GLY A 270 20.64 12.90 -30.66
CA GLY A 270 20.83 11.76 -31.55
C GLY A 270 19.57 11.53 -32.37
N GLU A 271 19.70 11.75 -33.68
CA GLU A 271 18.62 11.81 -34.67
C GLU A 271 17.82 10.52 -34.87
N ALA A 272 16.67 10.69 -35.50
CA ALA A 272 15.80 9.67 -36.02
C ALA A 272 16.52 8.57 -36.82
N ALA A 273 16.48 7.32 -36.34
CA ALA A 273 16.52 6.10 -37.17
C ALA A 273 16.27 4.86 -36.32
N ALA A 274 15.05 4.31 -36.35
CA ALA A 274 14.74 2.87 -36.34
C ALA A 274 13.25 2.64 -36.05
N ALA A 275 12.39 3.05 -36.97
CA ALA A 275 11.19 2.27 -37.23
C ALA A 275 11.59 1.08 -38.11
N GLU A 276 11.00 -0.08 -37.82
CA GLU A 276 11.12 -1.38 -38.53
C GLU A 276 12.21 -2.36 -38.05
N SER A 277 11.85 -3.20 -37.07
CA SER A 277 11.91 -4.66 -37.28
C SER A 277 10.94 -5.38 -36.36
N GLY A 278 10.05 -6.16 -36.97
CA GLY A 278 9.02 -6.93 -36.28
C GLY A 278 9.57 -8.18 -35.61
N LEU A 279 9.37 -8.27 -34.29
CA LEU A 279 8.95 -9.43 -33.51
C LEU A 279 8.70 -8.88 -32.10
N HIS A 280 7.75 -9.42 -31.34
CA HIS A 280 7.52 -9.09 -29.92
C HIS A 280 8.80 -9.35 -29.08
N ARG A 281 9.80 -8.47 -29.17
CA ARG A 281 10.98 -8.47 -28.32
C ARG A 281 10.74 -7.37 -27.30
N ALA A 282 10.60 -7.77 -26.03
CA ALA A 282 10.59 -6.80 -24.94
C ALA A 282 11.80 -5.88 -25.12
N TYR A 283 11.54 -4.58 -25.25
CA TYR A 283 12.57 -3.56 -25.44
C TYR A 283 13.41 -3.49 -24.15
N ASP A 284 14.64 -3.98 -24.21
CA ASP A 284 15.57 -3.99 -23.07
C ASP A 284 16.34 -2.67 -23.01
N ASN A 285 15.80 -1.73 -22.22
CA ASN A 285 16.35 -0.39 -22.01
C ASN A 285 17.26 -0.30 -20.76
N GLU A 286 17.53 -1.42 -20.07
CA GLU A 286 18.32 -1.45 -18.82
C GLU A 286 19.79 -1.86 -19.07
N GLN A 287 20.24 -1.79 -20.34
CA GLN A 287 21.57 -2.23 -20.77
C GLN A 287 22.71 -1.42 -20.17
N ASP A 288 22.47 -0.14 -19.87
CA ASP A 288 23.47 0.79 -19.32
C ASP A 288 23.27 1.06 -17.82
N GLY A 289 22.13 0.65 -17.27
CA GLY A 289 21.79 0.74 -15.85
C GLY A 289 20.38 0.23 -15.57
N VAL A 290 20.16 -0.41 -14.42
CA VAL A 290 18.80 -0.80 -13.99
C VAL A 290 18.00 0.43 -13.56
N SER A 291 16.74 0.53 -13.98
CA SER A 291 15.89 1.70 -13.68
C SER A 291 15.41 1.73 -12.24
N TYR A 292 15.37 0.56 -11.59
CA TYR A 292 15.04 0.41 -10.18
C TYR A 292 15.93 -0.64 -9.52
N ASN A 293 16.08 -0.54 -8.21
CA ASN A 293 16.86 -1.52 -7.46
C ASN A 293 16.04 -2.82 -7.29
N TYR A 294 16.42 -3.86 -8.03
CA TYR A 294 15.76 -5.17 -7.99
C TYR A 294 15.72 -5.79 -6.58
N THR A 295 16.78 -5.61 -5.78
CA THR A 295 16.80 -6.10 -4.39
C THR A 295 15.74 -5.39 -3.56
N PHE A 296 15.67 -4.07 -3.66
CA PHE A 296 14.70 -3.27 -2.91
C PHE A 296 13.26 -3.62 -3.30
N PHE A 297 13.00 -3.82 -4.59
CA PHE A 297 11.69 -4.27 -5.08
C PHE A 297 11.24 -5.59 -4.45
N HIS A 298 12.10 -6.61 -4.44
CA HIS A 298 11.78 -7.89 -3.82
C HIS A 298 11.65 -7.79 -2.30
N LEU A 299 12.41 -6.92 -1.63
CA LEU A 299 12.22 -6.64 -0.21
C LEU A 299 10.85 -5.99 0.07
N CYS A 300 10.38 -5.07 -0.78
CA CYS A 300 9.04 -4.51 -0.68
C CYS A 300 7.96 -5.58 -0.82
N LEU A 301 8.11 -6.52 -1.77
CA LEU A 301 7.17 -7.63 -1.97
C LEU A 301 7.21 -8.67 -0.84
N LEU A 302 8.39 -8.91 -0.26
CA LEU A 302 8.54 -9.70 0.97
C LEU A 302 7.72 -9.08 2.11
N LEU A 303 7.88 -7.77 2.35
CA LEU A 303 7.13 -7.06 3.38
C LEU A 303 5.63 -7.02 3.08
N ALA A 304 5.25 -6.90 1.81
CA ALA A 304 3.87 -7.00 1.34
C ALA A 304 3.25 -8.36 1.68
N ALA A 305 4.00 -9.46 1.46
CA ALA A 305 3.57 -10.82 1.80
C ALA A 305 3.36 -11.01 3.31
N LEU A 306 4.22 -10.41 4.15
CA LEU A 306 4.05 -10.43 5.60
C LEU A 306 2.84 -9.60 6.04
N TYR A 307 2.62 -8.43 5.43
CA TYR A 307 1.45 -7.58 5.71
C TYR A 307 0.14 -8.30 5.40
N ILE A 308 -0.01 -8.84 4.19
CA ILE A 308 -1.27 -9.50 3.78
C ILE A 308 -1.57 -10.73 4.65
N MET A 309 -0.54 -11.48 5.05
CA MET A 309 -0.69 -12.59 5.98
C MET A 309 -1.30 -12.14 7.31
N MET A 310 -0.82 -11.02 7.88
CA MET A 310 -1.37 -10.48 9.12
C MET A 310 -2.78 -9.91 8.95
N THR A 311 -3.05 -9.21 7.84
CA THR A 311 -4.39 -8.67 7.56
C THR A 311 -5.44 -9.77 7.40
N LEU A 312 -5.10 -10.89 6.75
CA LEU A 312 -6.01 -12.02 6.53
C LEU A 312 -6.20 -12.91 7.76
N THR A 313 -5.46 -12.68 8.85
CA THR A 313 -5.49 -13.52 10.06
C THR A 313 -6.01 -12.79 11.30
N ASN A 314 -6.61 -11.62 11.11
CA ASN A 314 -7.19 -10.75 12.13
C ASN A 314 -8.64 -11.15 12.52
#